data_AF-A0A2V7MA64-F1
#
_entry.id   AF-A0A2V7MA64-F1
#
_cell.length_a   1.000
_cell.length_b   1.000
_cell.length_c   1.000
_cell.angle_alpha   90.00
_cell.angle_beta   90.00
_cell.angle_gamma   90.00
#
_symmetry.space_group_name_H-M   'P 1'
#
loop_
_entity.id
_entity.type
_entity.pdbx_description
1 polymer ?
#
loop_
_entity_poly.entity_id
_entity_poly.type
_entity_poly.pdbx_seq_one_letter_code
_entity_poly.pdbx_strand_id
1 'polypeptide(L)'
;MFGVTTHELGHEWFPMVVGSNERLYAWMDEGFNTFINIYSTLAFYSDTAPRDRGNAIQWARFAASGLDVPSMLPADRVPPPLLGQAEYNKPATGLYLLREHILADTARFDAAFREYIRRWAYKHPTPADFFRSMEDRLGEDLSWFWRGWFYRTDVVDLAVDSVRARTDSTGTSALVYLSSPGALPMPVDLRLTYANGATEDVRLPVEIWYLGNRYTYQRKVPTEVVKVEIDPKQNFPDVRRGNNTWMKP
;
A
#
# COMPACT_ATOMS: atom_id res chain seq x y z
N MET A 1 3.24 24.79 -12.32
CA MET A 1 4.62 24.69 -12.84
C MET A 1 5.55 23.94 -11.88
N PHE A 2 5.51 24.22 -10.56
CA PHE A 2 6.36 23.55 -9.56
C PHE A 2 6.47 22.02 -9.71
N GLY A 3 5.34 21.30 -9.73
CA GLY A 3 5.34 19.83 -9.83
C GLY A 3 6.10 19.30 -11.05
N VAL A 4 5.81 19.83 -12.24
CA VAL A 4 6.53 19.49 -13.48
C VAL A 4 8.03 19.80 -13.34
N THR A 5 8.37 20.99 -12.85
CA THR A 5 9.79 21.36 -12.66
C THR A 5 10.52 20.39 -11.73
N THR A 6 9.90 19.99 -10.61
CA THR A 6 10.53 19.02 -9.70
C THR A 6 10.55 17.61 -10.27
N HIS A 7 9.64 17.26 -11.16
CA HIS A 7 9.66 16.00 -11.89
C HIS A 7 10.88 15.93 -12.81
N GLU A 8 11.07 16.96 -13.64
CA GLU A 8 12.20 17.05 -14.58
C GLU A 8 13.55 17.08 -13.84
N LEU A 9 13.63 17.75 -12.69
CA LEU A 9 14.82 17.70 -11.83
C LEU A 9 15.03 16.31 -11.22
N GLY A 10 13.95 15.59 -10.92
CA GLY A 10 14.02 14.20 -10.46
C GLY A 10 14.71 13.29 -11.47
N HIS A 11 14.58 13.59 -12.77
CA HIS A 11 15.25 12.81 -13.81
C HIS A 11 16.78 12.85 -13.72
N GLU A 12 17.39 13.81 -13.02
CA GLU A 12 18.83 13.77 -12.69
C GLU A 12 19.23 12.49 -11.94
N TRP A 13 18.32 11.90 -11.15
CA TRP A 13 18.55 10.59 -10.53
C TRP A 13 18.06 9.43 -11.39
N PHE A 14 16.82 9.50 -11.90
CA PHE A 14 16.18 8.41 -12.66
C PHE A 14 15.68 8.91 -14.02
N PRO A 15 16.27 8.52 -15.16
CA PRO A 15 17.27 7.47 -15.31
C PRO A 15 18.73 7.95 -15.29
N MET A 16 19.04 9.23 -15.08
CA MET A 16 20.39 9.73 -15.44
C MET A 16 21.52 9.18 -14.56
N VAL A 17 21.31 9.04 -13.24
CA VAL A 17 22.28 8.36 -12.35
C VAL A 17 22.02 6.86 -12.27
N VAL A 18 20.76 6.44 -12.24
CA VAL A 18 20.36 5.02 -12.20
C VAL A 18 19.60 4.70 -13.47
N GLY A 19 20.29 4.13 -14.47
CA GLY A 19 19.79 3.99 -15.83
C GLY A 19 18.78 2.88 -16.02
N SER A 20 17.48 3.17 -15.98
CA SER A 20 16.47 2.15 -16.31
C SER A 20 16.37 1.92 -17.83
N ASN A 21 15.74 0.81 -18.23
CA ASN A 21 15.32 0.61 -19.62
C ASN A 21 13.88 1.13 -19.77
N GLU A 22 13.75 2.44 -20.03
CA GLU A 22 12.48 3.15 -20.13
C GLU A 22 11.50 2.47 -21.10
N ARG A 23 11.99 1.92 -22.22
CA ARG A 23 11.11 1.24 -23.19
C ARG A 23 10.39 0.02 -22.61
N LEU A 24 11.06 -0.73 -21.72
CA LEU A 24 10.47 -1.92 -21.09
C LEU A 24 9.84 -1.61 -19.73
N TYR A 25 10.41 -0.64 -19.00
CA TYR A 25 10.11 -0.38 -17.60
C TYR A 25 10.02 1.12 -17.31
N ALA A 26 9.33 1.89 -18.15
CA ALA A 26 9.12 3.35 -18.01
C ALA A 26 8.68 3.76 -16.60
N TRP A 27 7.91 2.90 -15.93
CA TRP A 27 7.49 3.13 -14.55
C TRP A 27 8.64 3.32 -13.55
N MET A 28 9.83 2.77 -13.82
CA MET A 28 10.99 2.99 -12.96
C MET A 28 11.49 4.43 -13.05
N ASP A 29 11.30 5.11 -14.17
CA ASP A 29 11.68 6.52 -14.29
C ASP A 29 10.53 7.38 -13.76
N GLU A 30 9.37 7.21 -14.40
CA GLU A 30 8.20 8.06 -14.19
C GLU A 30 7.54 7.86 -12.82
N GLY A 31 7.48 6.61 -12.38
CA GLY A 31 6.91 6.22 -11.10
C GLY A 31 7.78 6.62 -9.92
N PHE A 32 9.11 6.47 -10.02
CA PHE A 32 10.03 6.95 -8.97
C PHE A 32 10.00 8.48 -8.86
N ASN A 33 10.01 9.20 -9.98
CA ASN A 33 9.94 10.67 -9.94
C ASN A 33 8.59 11.16 -9.44
N THR A 34 7.48 10.53 -9.85
CA THR A 34 6.15 10.83 -9.33
C THR A 34 6.05 10.57 -7.83
N PHE A 35 6.64 9.48 -7.34
CA PHE A 35 6.73 9.19 -5.91
C PHE A 35 7.52 10.26 -5.15
N ILE A 36 8.69 10.65 -5.64
CA ILE A 36 9.53 11.69 -5.03
C ILE A 36 8.82 13.06 -5.05
N ASN A 37 8.06 13.35 -6.11
CA ASN A 37 7.28 14.58 -6.26
C ASN A 37 6.23 14.78 -5.17
N ILE A 38 5.66 13.70 -4.62
CA ILE A 38 4.77 13.76 -3.46
C ILE A 38 5.49 14.49 -2.31
N TYR A 39 6.74 14.11 -2.03
CA TYR A 39 7.51 14.65 -0.92
C TYR A 39 8.15 16.01 -1.22
N SER A 40 8.59 16.28 -2.45
CA SER A 40 9.09 17.62 -2.82
C SER A 40 7.98 18.68 -2.68
N THR A 41 6.75 18.32 -3.07
CA THR A 41 5.56 19.16 -2.90
C THR A 41 5.26 19.41 -1.43
N LEU A 42 5.27 18.36 -0.60
CA LEU A 42 5.04 18.49 0.85
C LEU A 42 6.09 19.38 1.53
N ALA A 43 7.37 19.21 1.17
CA ALA A 43 8.45 20.00 1.71
C ALA A 43 8.34 21.49 1.32
N PHE A 44 7.93 21.78 0.08
CA PHE A 44 7.81 23.16 -0.40
C PHE A 44 6.58 23.89 0.14
N TYR A 45 5.44 23.21 0.25
CA TYR A 45 4.17 23.80 0.69
C TYR A 45 3.88 23.60 2.18
N SER A 46 4.86 23.13 2.98
CA SER A 46 4.76 23.00 4.45
C SER A 46 3.49 22.27 4.92
N ASP A 47 3.20 21.13 4.30
CA ASP A 47 2.04 20.26 4.57
C ASP A 47 0.63 20.88 4.38
N THR A 48 0.55 22.05 3.71
CA THR A 48 -0.74 22.65 3.31
C THR A 48 -1.33 22.03 2.04
N ALA A 49 -0.59 21.13 1.39
CA ALA A 49 -1.03 20.38 0.22
C ALA A 49 -2.21 19.44 0.57
N PRO A 50 -3.09 19.11 -0.40
CA PRO A 50 -4.23 18.23 -0.18
C PRO A 50 -3.84 16.91 0.51
N ARG A 51 -4.66 16.48 1.48
CA ARG A 51 -4.42 15.30 2.32
C ARG A 51 -4.59 13.95 1.62
N ASP A 52 -5.13 13.91 0.40
CA ASP A 52 -5.28 12.68 -0.40
C ASP A 52 -3.92 12.31 -1.01
N ARG A 53 -3.00 11.91 -0.14
CA ARG A 53 -1.58 11.66 -0.43
C ARG A 53 -1.43 10.27 -1.03
N GLY A 54 -0.63 10.15 -2.09
CA GLY A 54 -0.50 8.90 -2.86
C GLY A 54 -1.80 8.44 -3.55
N ASN A 55 -2.93 9.13 -3.33
CA ASN A 55 -4.18 8.96 -4.05
C ASN A 55 -4.81 7.55 -3.97
N ALA A 56 -4.65 6.88 -2.82
CA ALA A 56 -5.06 5.49 -2.62
C ALA A 56 -6.56 5.26 -2.89
N ILE A 57 -7.43 6.17 -2.47
CA ILE A 57 -8.88 6.05 -2.69
C ILE A 57 -9.24 6.20 -4.17
N GLN A 58 -8.62 7.15 -4.88
CA GLN A 58 -8.88 7.30 -6.31
C GLN A 58 -8.31 6.12 -7.10
N TRP A 59 -7.13 5.60 -6.72
CA TRP A 59 -6.60 4.37 -7.30
C TRP A 59 -7.55 3.20 -7.07
N ALA A 60 -8.11 3.03 -5.87
CA ALA A 60 -9.07 1.96 -5.58
C ALA A 60 -10.30 2.02 -6.50
N ARG A 61 -10.86 3.22 -6.70
CA ARG A 61 -11.98 3.44 -7.63
C ARG A 61 -11.62 3.12 -9.07
N PHE A 62 -10.41 3.52 -9.50
CA PHE A 62 -9.91 3.23 -10.83
C PHE A 62 -9.69 1.72 -11.02
N ALA A 63 -9.04 1.04 -10.08
CA ALA A 63 -8.81 -0.39 -10.12
C ALA A 63 -10.14 -1.18 -10.14
N ALA A 64 -11.13 -0.75 -9.36
CA ALA A 64 -12.47 -1.34 -9.34
C ALA A 64 -13.22 -1.22 -10.68
N SER A 65 -12.83 -0.30 -11.57
CA SER A 65 -13.42 -0.19 -12.91
C SER A 65 -12.98 -1.31 -13.87
N GLY A 66 -11.94 -2.07 -13.52
CA GLY A 66 -11.35 -3.10 -14.37
C GLY A 66 -10.46 -2.56 -15.50
N LEU A 67 -10.20 -1.25 -15.53
CA LEU A 67 -9.32 -0.60 -16.50
C LEU A 67 -7.84 -0.60 -16.09
N ASP A 68 -7.52 -1.03 -14.86
CA ASP A 68 -6.13 -1.10 -14.40
C ASP A 68 -5.31 -2.05 -15.27
N VAL A 69 -4.03 -1.73 -15.45
CA VAL A 69 -3.07 -2.55 -16.20
C VAL A 69 -1.78 -2.73 -15.38
N PRO A 70 -1.05 -3.84 -15.56
CA PRO A 70 0.23 -4.02 -14.88
C PRO A 70 1.24 -2.93 -15.27
N SER A 71 1.93 -2.34 -14.29
CA SER A 71 3.03 -1.39 -14.53
C SER A 71 4.22 -2.05 -15.23
N MET A 72 4.30 -3.38 -15.20
CA MET A 72 5.29 -4.17 -15.93
C MET A 72 5.05 -4.27 -17.43
N LEU A 73 3.93 -3.76 -17.96
CA LEU A 73 3.74 -3.67 -19.39
C LEU A 73 4.74 -2.65 -19.98
N PRO A 74 5.44 -2.99 -21.07
CA PRO A 74 6.20 -2.00 -21.84
C PRO A 74 5.31 -0.86 -22.32
N ALA A 75 5.86 0.35 -22.39
CA ALA A 75 5.11 1.57 -22.73
C ALA A 75 4.36 1.46 -24.07
N ASP A 76 4.96 0.81 -25.07
CA ASP A 76 4.36 0.59 -26.39
C ASP A 76 3.20 -0.43 -26.39
N ARG A 77 2.92 -1.08 -25.25
CA ARG A 77 1.81 -2.01 -25.04
C ARG A 77 0.75 -1.47 -24.07
N VAL A 78 1.01 -0.36 -23.41
CA VAL A 78 0.01 0.30 -22.56
C VAL A 78 -0.94 1.10 -23.46
N PRO A 79 -2.28 0.96 -23.30
CA PRO A 79 -3.21 1.82 -24.02
C PRO A 79 -2.92 3.29 -23.74
N PRO A 80 -2.82 4.19 -24.76
CA PRO A 80 -2.37 5.56 -24.55
C PRO A 80 -3.12 6.34 -23.45
N PRO A 81 -4.46 6.20 -23.28
CA PRO A 81 -5.17 6.88 -22.18
C PRO A 81 -4.79 6.39 -20.78
N LEU A 82 -4.16 5.22 -20.66
CA LEU A 82 -3.79 4.59 -19.40
C LEU A 82 -2.29 4.73 -19.07
N LEU A 83 -1.49 5.29 -19.98
CA LEU A 83 -0.04 5.43 -19.82
C LEU A 83 0.31 6.16 -18.51
N GLY A 84 -0.31 7.33 -18.28
CA GLY A 84 -0.14 8.09 -17.04
C GLY A 84 -0.54 7.31 -15.78
N GLN A 85 -1.53 6.42 -15.87
CA GLN A 85 -1.91 5.59 -14.73
C GLN A 85 -0.89 4.48 -14.48
N ALA A 86 -0.49 3.76 -15.53
CA ALA A 86 0.37 2.59 -15.44
C ALA A 86 1.82 2.93 -15.06
N GLU A 87 2.34 4.04 -15.57
CA GLU A 87 3.76 4.39 -15.48
C GLU A 87 4.05 5.44 -14.40
N TYR A 88 3.09 6.31 -14.07
CA TYR A 88 3.29 7.39 -13.10
C TYR A 88 2.52 7.13 -11.81
N ASN A 89 1.19 7.14 -11.89
CA ASN A 89 0.33 7.18 -10.69
C ASN A 89 0.38 5.87 -9.91
N LYS A 90 0.09 4.72 -10.54
CA LYS A 90 0.03 3.43 -9.87
C LYS A 90 1.36 3.06 -9.17
N PRO A 91 2.53 3.16 -9.83
CA PRO A 91 3.82 2.94 -9.15
C PRO A 91 4.04 3.87 -7.96
N ALA A 92 3.74 5.17 -8.13
CA ALA A 92 3.92 6.15 -7.07
C ALA A 92 2.99 5.91 -5.87
N THR A 93 1.71 5.59 -6.13
CA THR A 93 0.75 5.16 -5.12
C THR A 93 1.25 3.93 -4.39
N GLY A 94 1.76 2.93 -5.12
CA GLY A 94 2.31 1.71 -4.53
C GLY A 94 3.47 2.00 -3.57
N LEU A 95 4.44 2.79 -4.01
CA LEU A 95 5.60 3.14 -3.18
C LEU A 95 5.21 4.01 -1.97
N TYR A 96 4.24 4.91 -2.15
CA TYR A 96 3.65 5.68 -1.06
C TYR A 96 3.00 4.77 -0.02
N LEU A 97 2.13 3.85 -0.45
CA LEU A 97 1.50 2.87 0.43
C LEU A 97 2.55 2.02 1.14
N LEU A 98 3.58 1.56 0.41
CA LEU A 98 4.65 0.76 0.98
C LEU A 98 5.38 1.50 2.11
N ARG A 99 5.80 2.75 1.84
CA ARG A 99 6.53 3.59 2.79
C ARG A 99 5.69 3.99 4.00
N GLU A 100 4.48 4.50 3.78
CA GLU A 100 3.69 5.15 4.84
C GLU A 100 2.79 4.17 5.61
N HIS A 101 2.32 3.12 4.94
CA HIS A 101 1.16 2.36 5.43
C HIS A 101 1.37 0.86 5.50
N ILE A 102 2.23 0.25 4.68
CA ILE A 102 2.54 -1.18 4.75
C ILE A 102 3.70 -1.40 5.72
N LEU A 103 4.84 -0.74 5.49
CA LEU A 103 5.98 -0.79 6.42
C LEU A 103 5.72 0.10 7.65
N ALA A 104 5.13 1.28 7.44
CA ALA A 104 4.95 2.36 8.43
C ALA A 104 6.25 2.91 9.07
N ASP A 105 7.38 2.23 8.91
CA ASP A 105 8.73 2.73 9.20
C ASP A 105 9.33 3.40 7.96
N THR A 106 9.07 4.71 7.83
CA THR A 106 9.52 5.52 6.70
C THR A 106 11.04 5.65 6.64
N ALA A 107 11.73 5.67 7.79
CA ALA A 107 13.19 5.76 7.84
C ALA A 107 13.85 4.48 7.29
N ARG A 108 13.28 3.32 7.60
CA ARG A 108 13.74 2.02 7.08
C ARG A 108 13.50 1.91 5.58
N PHE A 109 12.34 2.35 5.09
CA PHE A 109 12.09 2.47 3.65
C PHE A 109 13.12 3.38 2.98
N ASP A 110 13.34 4.58 3.53
CA ASP A 110 14.25 5.56 2.93
C ASP A 110 15.70 5.05 2.90
N ALA A 111 16.12 4.31 3.92
CA ALA A 111 17.43 3.67 3.94
C ALA A 111 17.56 2.59 2.85
N ALA A 112 16.51 1.79 2.62
CA ALA A 112 16.47 0.79 1.55
C ALA A 112 16.47 1.43 0.15
N PHE A 113 15.67 2.48 -0.05
CA PHE A 113 15.60 3.18 -1.32
C PHE A 113 16.93 3.87 -1.68
N ARG A 114 17.59 4.51 -0.70
CA ARG A 114 18.94 5.07 -0.88
C ARG A 114 19.99 4.01 -1.16
N GLU A 115 19.89 2.84 -0.52
CA GLU A 115 20.81 1.74 -0.76
C GLU A 115 20.66 1.17 -2.18
N TYR A 116 19.44 1.08 -2.70
CA TYR A 116 19.19 0.76 -4.12
C TYR A 116 19.90 1.76 -5.04
N ILE A 117 19.68 3.07 -4.84
CA ILE A 117 20.34 4.13 -5.63
C ILE A 117 21.87 3.97 -5.56
N ARG A 118 22.43 3.76 -4.37
CA ARG A 118 23.88 3.59 -4.18
C ARG A 118 24.42 2.36 -4.92
N ARG A 119 23.72 1.22 -4.89
CA ARG A 119 24.15 -0.03 -5.55
C ARG A 119 24.15 0.10 -7.07
N TRP A 120 23.20 0.86 -7.61
CA TRP A 120 22.90 0.92 -9.04
C TRP A 120 23.24 2.24 -9.71
N ALA A 121 23.86 3.17 -8.99
CA ALA A 121 24.45 4.37 -9.58
C ALA A 121 25.42 3.98 -10.71
N TYR A 122 25.23 4.62 -11.86
CA TYR A 122 25.93 4.45 -13.12
C TYR A 122 25.83 3.03 -13.72
N LYS A 123 24.72 2.32 -13.43
CA LYS A 123 24.41 0.98 -13.95
C LYS A 123 22.99 0.95 -14.51
N HIS A 124 22.62 -0.22 -15.06
CA HIS A 124 21.32 -0.46 -15.67
C HIS A 124 20.49 -1.53 -14.94
N PRO A 125 19.84 -1.21 -13.81
CA PRO A 125 19.03 -2.17 -13.08
C PRO A 125 17.75 -2.54 -13.84
N THR A 126 17.27 -3.76 -13.57
CA THR A 126 15.91 -4.19 -13.89
C THR A 126 14.99 -4.01 -12.67
N PRO A 127 13.66 -4.11 -12.83
CA PRO A 127 12.75 -4.15 -11.69
C PRO A 127 13.13 -5.13 -10.59
N ALA A 128 13.63 -6.31 -10.97
CA ALA A 128 14.01 -7.34 -10.02
C ALA A 128 15.20 -6.90 -9.15
N ASP A 129 16.09 -6.06 -9.67
CA ASP A 129 17.20 -5.50 -8.91
C ASP A 129 16.76 -4.48 -7.87
N PHE A 130 15.74 -3.67 -8.22
CA PHE A 130 15.08 -2.79 -7.28
C PHE A 130 14.40 -3.57 -6.16
N PHE A 131 13.52 -4.52 -6.52
CA PHE A 131 12.79 -5.33 -5.54
C PHE A 131 13.72 -6.07 -4.58
N ARG A 132 14.76 -6.73 -5.10
CA ARG A 132 15.76 -7.41 -4.26
C ARG A 132 16.53 -6.46 -3.37
N SER A 133 16.87 -5.26 -3.85
CA SER A 133 17.60 -4.27 -3.05
C SER A 133 16.75 -3.72 -1.91
N MET A 134 15.45 -3.53 -2.15
CA MET A 134 14.50 -3.17 -1.10
C MET A 134 14.37 -4.29 -0.06
N GLU A 135 14.07 -5.53 -0.48
CA GLU A 135 13.91 -6.68 0.41
C GLU A 135 15.17 -6.98 1.22
N ASP A 136 16.34 -6.98 0.60
CA ASP A 136 17.63 -7.22 1.25
C ASP A 136 17.92 -6.20 2.36
N ARG A 137 17.62 -4.91 2.13
CA ARG A 137 17.89 -3.87 3.12
C ARG A 137 16.81 -3.79 4.20
N LEU A 138 15.56 -4.14 3.88
CA LEU A 138 14.43 -4.15 4.81
C LEU A 138 14.41 -5.40 5.70
N GLY A 139 14.92 -6.54 5.19
CA GLY A 139 14.84 -7.84 5.85
C GLY A 139 13.44 -8.45 5.84
N GLU A 140 12.61 -8.09 4.86
CA GLU A 140 11.21 -8.52 4.74
C GLU A 140 10.91 -9.09 3.36
N ASP A 141 10.02 -10.09 3.30
CA ASP A 141 9.48 -10.61 2.05
C ASP A 141 8.34 -9.72 1.56
N LEU A 142 8.60 -8.97 0.49
CA LEU A 142 7.64 -8.08 -0.17
C LEU A 142 7.18 -8.65 -1.51
N SER A 143 7.46 -9.92 -1.77
CA SER A 143 7.17 -10.55 -3.05
C SER A 143 5.68 -10.59 -3.37
N TRP A 144 4.82 -10.67 -2.35
CA TRP A 144 3.37 -10.52 -2.48
C TRP A 144 2.98 -9.13 -3.00
N PHE A 145 3.62 -8.08 -2.50
CA PHE A 145 3.37 -6.70 -2.86
C PHE A 145 3.85 -6.43 -4.28
N TRP A 146 5.08 -6.83 -4.61
CA TRP A 146 5.63 -6.66 -5.96
C TRP A 146 4.78 -7.38 -7.01
N ARG A 147 4.40 -8.63 -6.75
CA ARG A 147 3.55 -9.42 -7.67
C ARG A 147 2.17 -8.82 -7.84
N GLY A 148 1.46 -8.53 -6.75
CA GLY A 148 0.09 -8.05 -6.82
C GLY A 148 -0.02 -6.63 -7.39
N TRP A 149 0.93 -5.76 -7.04
CA TRP A 149 0.91 -4.35 -7.42
C TRP A 149 1.52 -4.07 -8.80
N PHE A 150 2.71 -4.60 -9.11
CA PHE A 150 3.43 -4.22 -10.33
C PHE A 150 3.21 -5.21 -11.49
N TYR A 151 3.18 -6.51 -11.19
CA TYR A 151 2.98 -7.55 -12.22
C TYR A 151 1.52 -7.86 -12.52
N ARG A 152 0.61 -7.49 -11.61
CA ARG A 152 -0.82 -7.79 -11.70
C ARG A 152 -1.66 -6.53 -11.49
N THR A 153 -2.97 -6.74 -11.52
CA THR A 153 -4.01 -5.75 -11.26
C THR A 153 -4.83 -6.19 -10.06
N ASP A 154 -4.15 -6.75 -9.05
CA ASP A 154 -4.81 -7.27 -7.86
C ASP A 154 -5.32 -6.10 -7.01
N VAL A 155 -6.51 -6.25 -6.44
CA VAL A 155 -7.17 -5.21 -5.65
C VAL A 155 -7.19 -5.57 -4.17
N VAL A 156 -7.18 -4.55 -3.32
CA VAL A 156 -7.40 -4.68 -1.88
C VAL A 156 -8.90 -4.70 -1.62
N ASP A 157 -9.39 -5.74 -0.96
CA ASP A 157 -10.73 -5.81 -0.36
C ASP A 157 -10.55 -6.60 0.94
N LEU A 158 -10.81 -5.94 2.08
CA LEU A 158 -10.71 -6.50 3.42
C LEU A 158 -12.06 -6.37 4.13
N ALA A 159 -12.55 -7.45 4.72
CA ALA A 159 -13.86 -7.47 5.34
C ALA A 159 -13.81 -7.88 6.81
N VAL A 160 -14.73 -7.31 7.60
CA VAL A 160 -15.12 -7.86 8.90
C VAL A 160 -16.35 -8.73 8.69
N ASP A 161 -16.18 -10.04 8.64
CA ASP A 161 -17.25 -10.99 8.35
C ASP A 161 -18.25 -11.08 9.52
N SER A 162 -17.74 -11.19 10.75
CA SER A 162 -18.54 -11.22 11.96
C SER A 162 -17.69 -11.06 13.22
N VAL A 163 -18.35 -10.75 14.35
CA VAL A 163 -17.75 -10.79 15.67
C VAL A 163 -18.58 -11.69 16.57
N ARG A 164 -17.94 -12.62 17.28
CA ARG A 164 -18.58 -13.51 18.25
C ARG A 164 -17.91 -13.41 19.61
N ALA A 165 -18.69 -13.44 20.68
CA ALA A 165 -18.15 -13.56 22.02
C ALA A 165 -17.97 -15.04 22.40
N ARG A 166 -16.87 -15.36 23.08
CA ARG A 166 -16.65 -16.63 23.76
C ARG A 166 -16.30 -16.36 25.21
N THR A 167 -17.10 -16.89 26.14
CA THR A 167 -16.83 -16.79 27.58
C THR A 167 -16.40 -18.16 28.10
N ASP A 168 -15.28 -18.18 28.80
CA ASP A 168 -14.75 -19.35 29.50
C ASP A 168 -14.35 -18.99 30.94
N SER A 169 -13.76 -19.94 31.67
CA SER A 169 -13.32 -19.73 33.05
C SER A 169 -12.28 -18.61 33.23
N THR A 170 -11.70 -18.10 32.14
CA THR A 170 -10.66 -17.06 32.14
C THR A 170 -11.16 -15.68 31.68
N GLY A 171 -12.48 -15.55 31.46
CA GLY A 171 -13.16 -14.31 31.06
C GLY A 171 -13.82 -14.38 29.69
N THR A 172 -14.21 -13.22 29.15
CA THR A 172 -14.82 -13.09 27.83
C THR A 172 -13.78 -12.67 26.79
N SER A 173 -13.78 -13.35 25.65
CA SER A 173 -12.99 -13.01 24.46
C SER A 173 -13.90 -12.67 23.29
N ALA A 174 -13.52 -11.66 22.51
CA ALA A 174 -14.08 -11.42 21.19
C ALA A 174 -13.29 -12.22 20.14
N LEU A 175 -14.01 -12.90 19.25
CA LEU A 175 -13.52 -13.58 18.05
C LEU A 175 -13.97 -12.73 16.85
N VAL A 176 -13.04 -12.00 16.26
CA VAL A 176 -13.27 -11.17 15.08
C VAL A 176 -12.86 -11.98 13.84
N TYR A 177 -13.84 -12.34 13.02
CA TYR A 177 -13.64 -13.05 11.77
C TYR A 177 -13.38 -12.05 10.66
N LEU A 178 -12.19 -12.13 10.06
CA LEU A 178 -11.73 -11.27 8.99
C LEU A 178 -11.57 -12.08 7.71
N SER A 179 -11.82 -11.44 6.57
CA SER A 179 -11.48 -12.00 5.27
C SER A 179 -10.79 -10.99 4.37
N SER A 180 -10.05 -11.49 3.38
CA SER A 180 -9.48 -10.70 2.28
C SER A 180 -10.05 -11.20 0.95
N PRO A 181 -11.25 -10.76 0.53
CA PRO A 181 -11.81 -11.16 -0.75
C PRO A 181 -10.96 -10.71 -1.95
N GLY A 182 -10.23 -9.62 -1.79
CA GLY A 182 -9.31 -9.09 -2.80
C GLY A 182 -8.05 -9.95 -2.92
N ALA A 183 -7.48 -10.00 -4.12
CA ALA A 183 -6.28 -10.80 -4.39
C ALA A 183 -4.98 -10.16 -3.88
N LEU A 184 -5.02 -8.88 -3.49
CA LEU A 184 -3.88 -8.18 -2.92
C LEU A 184 -4.01 -8.12 -1.39
N PRO A 185 -3.29 -8.98 -0.65
CA PRO A 185 -3.31 -8.94 0.81
C PRO A 185 -2.69 -7.64 1.32
N MET A 186 -3.13 -7.18 2.49
CA MET A 186 -2.59 -6.00 3.18
C MET A 186 -2.53 -6.24 4.69
N PRO A 187 -1.65 -5.52 5.42
CA PRO A 187 -1.80 -5.38 6.86
C PRO A 187 -3.19 -4.85 7.22
N VAL A 188 -3.70 -5.22 8.40
CA VAL A 188 -5.02 -4.79 8.86
C VAL A 188 -4.86 -3.83 10.03
N ASP A 189 -5.17 -2.56 9.79
CA ASP A 189 -5.37 -1.57 10.86
C ASP A 189 -6.80 -1.70 11.40
N LEU A 190 -6.96 -2.38 12.52
CA LEU A 190 -8.26 -2.71 13.13
C LEU A 190 -8.57 -1.76 14.30
N ARG A 191 -9.80 -1.26 14.39
CA ARG A 191 -10.32 -0.55 15.55
C ARG A 191 -11.49 -1.31 16.16
N LEU A 192 -11.38 -1.62 17.45
CA LEU A 192 -12.48 -2.16 18.25
C LEU A 192 -13.08 -1.01 19.08
N THR A 193 -14.39 -0.89 19.08
CA THR A 193 -15.14 0.00 19.97
C THR A 193 -15.95 -0.84 20.94
N TYR A 194 -15.79 -0.53 22.23
CA TYR A 194 -16.39 -1.25 23.34
C TYR A 194 -17.70 -0.58 23.80
N ALA A 195 -18.57 -1.33 24.47
CA ALA A 195 -19.87 -0.84 24.97
C ALA A 195 -19.74 0.32 25.97
N ASN A 196 -18.59 0.45 26.64
CA ASN A 196 -18.29 1.56 27.54
C ASN A 196 -17.73 2.80 26.82
N GLY A 197 -17.69 2.80 25.48
CA GLY A 197 -17.15 3.88 24.65
C GLY A 197 -15.63 3.88 24.48
N ALA A 198 -14.89 3.01 25.17
CA ALA A 198 -13.45 2.87 24.95
C ALA A 198 -13.16 2.31 23.56
N THR A 199 -11.99 2.64 23.01
CA THR A 199 -11.51 2.11 21.73
C THR A 199 -10.15 1.48 21.88
N GLU A 200 -9.85 0.50 21.03
CA GLU A 200 -8.54 -0.13 20.91
C GLU A 200 -8.17 -0.25 19.44
N ASP A 201 -7.00 0.29 19.09
CA ASP A 201 -6.40 0.13 17.76
C ASP A 201 -5.39 -1.02 17.78
N VAL A 202 -5.50 -1.93 16.82
CA VAL A 202 -4.65 -3.10 16.66
C VAL A 202 -4.16 -3.16 15.23
N ARG A 203 -2.86 -3.32 15.03
CA ARG A 203 -2.29 -3.58 13.71
C ARG A 203 -1.94 -5.05 13.58
N LEU A 204 -2.56 -5.72 12.61
CA LEU A 204 -2.23 -7.09 12.25
C LEU A 204 -1.32 -7.06 11.01
N PRO A 205 -0.22 -7.82 11.00
CA PRO A 205 0.73 -7.80 9.90
C PRO A 205 0.16 -8.62 8.72
N VAL A 206 0.74 -8.51 7.52
CA VAL A 206 0.20 -9.14 6.30
C VAL A 206 0.27 -10.68 6.35
N GLU A 207 1.14 -11.23 7.19
CA GLU A 207 1.41 -12.64 7.41
C GLU A 207 0.19 -13.42 7.91
N ILE A 208 -0.81 -12.73 8.47
CA ILE A 208 -2.08 -13.36 8.87
C ILE A 208 -2.79 -14.06 7.70
N TRP A 209 -2.45 -13.68 6.46
CA TRP A 209 -3.03 -14.21 5.22
C TRP A 209 -2.25 -15.38 4.60
N TYR A 210 -1.16 -15.84 5.21
CA TYR A 210 -0.30 -16.89 4.61
C TYR A 210 -1.01 -18.24 4.44
N LEU A 211 -2.00 -18.55 5.28
CA LEU A 211 -2.76 -19.80 5.20
C LEU A 211 -4.07 -19.66 4.41
N GLY A 212 -4.32 -18.51 3.80
CA GLY A 212 -5.51 -18.23 3.00
C GLY A 212 -6.13 -16.87 3.30
N ASN A 213 -7.31 -16.64 2.75
CA ASN A 213 -7.97 -15.34 2.79
C ASN A 213 -8.90 -15.13 4.00
N ARG A 214 -8.72 -15.91 5.08
CA ARG A 214 -9.53 -15.83 6.29
C ARG A 214 -8.63 -15.87 7.52
N TYR A 215 -8.93 -15.01 8.48
CA TYR A 215 -8.21 -14.94 9.74
C TYR A 215 -9.19 -14.68 10.89
N THR A 216 -8.92 -15.27 12.06
CA THR A 216 -9.70 -15.00 13.28
C THR A 216 -8.81 -14.30 14.29
N TYR A 217 -9.08 -13.03 14.55
CA TYR A 217 -8.43 -12.29 15.63
C TYR A 217 -9.15 -12.54 16.95
N GLN A 218 -8.45 -13.11 17.92
CA GLN A 218 -8.97 -13.34 19.26
C GLN A 218 -8.41 -12.30 20.24
N ARG A 219 -9.29 -11.61 20.95
CA ARG A 219 -8.91 -10.62 21.97
C ARG A 219 -9.70 -10.84 23.26
N LYS A 220 -9.01 -10.89 24.41
CA LYS A 220 -9.69 -10.79 25.71
C LYS A 220 -10.24 -9.38 25.87
N VAL A 221 -11.51 -9.24 26.23
CA VAL A 221 -12.19 -7.94 26.25
C VAL A 221 -12.74 -7.63 27.65
N PRO A 222 -12.60 -6.37 28.12
CA PRO A 222 -13.10 -5.98 29.44
C PRO A 222 -14.62 -5.80 29.46
N THR A 223 -15.20 -5.50 28.30
CA THR A 223 -16.64 -5.39 28.07
C THR A 223 -16.93 -5.77 26.62
N GLU A 224 -18.20 -5.81 26.25
CA GLU A 224 -18.63 -6.22 24.93
C GLU A 224 -18.12 -5.29 23.82
N VAL A 225 -17.79 -5.86 22.66
CA VAL A 225 -17.44 -5.14 21.44
C VAL A 225 -18.72 -4.78 20.70
N VAL A 226 -18.93 -3.49 20.44
CA VAL A 226 -20.13 -2.96 19.75
C VAL A 226 -19.88 -2.56 18.30
N LYS A 227 -18.61 -2.31 17.95
CA LYS A 227 -18.20 -1.99 16.58
C LYS A 227 -16.78 -2.47 16.33
N VAL A 228 -16.53 -2.95 15.11
CA VAL A 228 -15.20 -3.26 14.60
C VAL A 228 -15.05 -2.63 13.23
N GLU A 229 -13.92 -1.95 13.00
CA GLU A 229 -13.64 -1.23 11.75
C GLU A 229 -12.23 -1.59 11.25
N ILE A 230 -12.11 -1.91 9.96
CA ILE A 230 -10.84 -1.99 9.26
C ILE A 230 -10.54 -0.64 8.62
N ASP A 231 -9.30 -0.19 8.78
CA ASP A 231 -8.73 1.02 8.19
C ASP A 231 -9.60 2.28 8.45
N PRO A 232 -9.84 2.65 9.72
CA PRO A 232 -10.66 3.82 10.08
C PRO A 232 -10.07 5.14 9.58
N LYS A 233 -8.77 5.18 9.27
CA LYS A 233 -8.07 6.35 8.73
C LYS A 233 -8.12 6.44 7.20
N GLN A 234 -8.65 5.40 6.54
CA GLN A 234 -8.75 5.30 5.08
C GLN A 234 -7.41 5.35 4.34
N ASN A 235 -6.37 4.75 4.93
CA ASN A 235 -5.02 4.72 4.40
C ASN A 235 -4.84 3.75 3.22
N PHE A 236 -5.64 2.67 3.17
CA PHE A 236 -5.48 1.60 2.18
C PHE A 236 -6.43 1.78 0.99
N PRO A 237 -6.06 1.30 -0.22
CA PRO A 237 -6.90 1.41 -1.40
C PRO A 237 -7.98 0.31 -1.47
N ASP A 238 -8.78 0.17 -0.41
CA ASP A 238 -9.85 -0.83 -0.36
C ASP A 238 -10.97 -0.50 -1.35
N VAL A 239 -11.26 -1.42 -2.28
CA VAL A 239 -12.26 -1.23 -3.34
C VAL A 239 -13.70 -1.39 -2.86
N ARG A 240 -13.92 -1.95 -1.66
CA ARG A 240 -15.26 -2.29 -1.14
C ARG A 240 -15.44 -1.94 0.33
N ARG A 241 -15.05 -0.74 0.75
CA ARG A 241 -15.16 -0.22 2.14
C ARG A 241 -16.46 -0.48 2.93
N GLY A 242 -17.59 -0.72 2.26
CA GLY A 242 -18.85 -1.07 2.91
C GLY A 242 -18.84 -2.38 3.70
N ASN A 243 -17.89 -3.29 3.48
CA ASN A 243 -17.72 -4.52 4.27
C ASN A 243 -16.61 -4.42 5.34
N ASN A 244 -15.96 -3.27 5.48
CA ASN A 244 -14.86 -3.04 6.44
C ASN A 244 -15.38 -2.81 7.87
N THR A 245 -16.69 -2.67 8.06
CA THR A 245 -17.29 -2.35 9.35
C THR A 245 -18.32 -3.39 9.74
N TRP A 246 -18.16 -3.90 10.95
CA TRP A 246 -19.19 -4.65 11.65
C TRP A 246 -19.73 -3.80 12.81
N MET A 247 -21.06 -3.75 12.94
CA MET A 247 -21.74 -3.22 14.12
C MET A 247 -22.53 -4.35 14.76
N LYS A 248 -22.57 -4.35 16.09
CA LYS A 248 -23.39 -5.30 16.82
C LYS A 248 -24.86 -5.11 16.42
N PRO A 249 -25.56 -6.18 15.99
CA PRO A 249 -26.99 -6.13 15.67
C PRO A 249 -27.85 -5.76 16.88
#